data_AF-A0AAN6S2A8-F1
#
_entry.id   AF-A0AAN6S2A8-F1
#
_cell.length_a   1.000
_cell.length_b   1.000
_cell.length_c   1.000
_cell.angle_alpha   90.00
_cell.angle_beta   90.00
_cell.angle_gamma   90.00
#
_symmetry.space_group_name_H-M   'P 1'
#
loop_
_entity.id
_entity.type
_entity.pdbx_description
1 polymer ?
#
loop_
_entity_poly.entity_id
_entity_poly.type
_entity_poly.pdbx_seq_one_letter_code
_entity_poly.pdbx_strand_id
1 'polypeptide(L)'
;MTDLLHKRPEVAYAAFQRAANMAFEQDVKPPQPLHTFSAGDVEAAFHHFAAPDAAGKRVIEMDADMAIMANVTTKPRYTSPPDATYLIAGGLGGLGRNCARWMVSRGARNLILLSRSGATSDAAKALVSELTSQGVTVCASAVDVSNLECLKQTLTSLSDMMPPIRGCVQATVVLRDNTFPNMTYSDWSVCTNSKATASWNLHTVLPSGQANYAAGNTFKDALARHRISIGEKAVSIDLGLMVGQGILAENEHLSAGLRRLGYLMDISQGEFLGLLDYCCDPELPVLPPDQAQVLVGLDTPAAAFAKGIDLHHSIRRPMFRHLFRMGSSLTTNTTMHEKGEEKDRASILRHAETDEQVEKPVHTYGIDSLVAIDLKNWFAREIGTEVQALTLLGNAPLGQVAREAV
;
A
#
# COMPACT_ATOMS: atom_id res chain seq x y z
N MET A 1 -24.52 28.67 9.82
CA MET A 1 -23.71 28.39 11.03
C MET A 1 -22.47 27.55 10.70
N THR A 2 -22.64 26.38 10.07
CA THR A 2 -21.55 25.46 9.66
C THR A 2 -20.49 26.12 8.78
N ASP A 3 -20.90 26.95 7.82
CA ASP A 3 -19.96 27.64 6.92
C ASP A 3 -19.13 28.72 7.64
N LEU A 4 -19.71 29.37 8.67
CA LEU A 4 -19.02 30.34 9.53
C LEU A 4 -18.01 29.63 10.44
N LEU A 5 -18.40 28.49 11.02
CA LEU A 5 -17.53 27.66 11.86
C LEU A 5 -16.28 27.16 11.10
N HIS A 6 -16.44 26.76 9.83
CA HIS A 6 -15.31 26.27 9.02
C HIS A 6 -14.43 27.39 8.46
N LYS A 7 -15.02 28.51 8.02
CA LYS A 7 -14.28 29.58 7.31
C LYS A 7 -13.72 30.66 8.24
N ARG A 8 -14.35 30.91 9.39
CA ARG A 8 -13.97 31.98 10.34
C ARG A 8 -14.22 31.53 11.80
N PRO A 9 -13.45 30.57 12.31
CA PRO A 9 -13.67 29.99 13.64
C PRO A 9 -13.62 31.05 14.76
N GLU A 10 -12.71 32.02 14.65
CA GLU A 10 -12.55 33.11 15.63
C GLU A 10 -13.84 33.93 15.82
N VAL A 11 -14.53 34.23 14.71
CA VAL A 11 -15.78 35.01 14.71
C VAL A 11 -16.92 34.18 15.28
N ALA A 12 -16.99 32.89 14.94
CA ALA A 12 -17.98 31.98 15.50
C ALA A 12 -17.83 31.83 17.02
N TYR A 13 -16.59 31.71 17.50
CA TYR A 13 -16.27 31.65 18.93
C TYR A 13 -16.70 32.91 19.68
N ALA A 14 -16.32 34.10 19.18
CA ALA A 14 -16.68 35.37 19.81
C ALA A 14 -18.21 35.60 19.82
N ALA A 15 -18.91 35.22 18.74
CA ALA A 15 -20.36 35.32 18.67
C ALA A 15 -21.05 34.37 19.66
N PHE A 16 -20.57 33.14 19.79
CA PHE A 16 -21.09 32.17 20.74
C PHE A 16 -20.92 32.64 22.19
N GLN A 17 -19.73 33.15 22.55
CA GLN A 17 -19.48 33.69 23.88
C GLN A 17 -20.43 34.84 24.24
N ARG A 18 -20.64 35.79 23.31
CA ARG A 18 -21.59 36.89 23.55
C ARG A 18 -23.01 36.39 23.73
N ALA A 19 -23.45 35.45 22.89
CA ALA A 19 -24.79 34.87 22.99
C ALA A 19 -24.99 34.11 24.32
N ALA A 20 -23.98 33.37 24.78
CA ALA A 20 -24.01 32.68 26.06
C ALA A 20 -24.08 33.67 27.24
N ASN A 21 -23.23 34.70 27.24
CA ASN A 21 -23.25 35.72 28.30
C ASN A 21 -24.60 36.45 28.37
N MET A 22 -25.14 36.85 27.21
CA MET A 22 -26.48 37.46 27.16
C MET A 22 -27.57 36.51 27.68
N ALA A 23 -27.48 35.22 27.39
CA ALA A 23 -28.46 34.25 27.87
C ALA A 23 -28.44 34.13 29.41
N PHE A 24 -27.27 34.16 30.04
CA PHE A 24 -27.12 34.14 31.50
C PHE A 24 -27.51 35.47 32.16
N GLU A 25 -27.12 36.60 31.56
CA GLU A 25 -27.41 37.94 32.11
C GLU A 25 -28.89 38.33 32.00
N GLN A 26 -29.58 37.88 30.96
CA GLN A 26 -30.97 38.24 30.67
C GLN A 26 -31.99 37.16 31.05
N ASP A 27 -31.58 36.12 31.79
CA ASP A 27 -32.42 34.97 32.19
C ASP A 27 -33.21 34.39 31.01
N VAL A 28 -32.55 34.20 29.86
CA VAL A 28 -33.19 33.71 28.65
C VAL A 28 -33.60 32.25 28.86
N LYS A 29 -34.92 32.01 28.89
CA LYS A 29 -35.46 30.66 29.05
C LYS A 29 -35.42 29.88 27.73
N PRO A 30 -35.20 28.55 27.78
CA PRO A 30 -35.26 27.73 26.59
C PRO A 30 -36.65 27.78 25.94
N PRO A 31 -36.72 27.72 24.60
CA PRO A 31 -37.99 27.73 23.89
C PRO A 31 -38.85 26.52 24.30
N GLN A 32 -40.12 26.78 24.59
CA GLN A 32 -41.12 25.77 24.96
C GLN A 32 -42.22 25.67 23.90
N PRO A 33 -42.83 24.49 23.70
CA PRO A 33 -42.48 23.20 24.31
C PRO A 33 -41.17 22.60 23.77
N LEU A 34 -40.48 21.80 24.60
CA LEU A 34 -39.43 20.91 24.14
C LEU A 34 -40.03 19.55 23.80
N HIS A 35 -39.92 19.14 22.54
CA HIS A 35 -40.33 17.83 22.06
C HIS A 35 -39.11 16.92 22.01
N THR A 36 -39.01 15.98 22.94
CA THR A 36 -37.87 15.06 23.05
C THR A 36 -38.14 13.77 22.29
N PHE A 37 -37.14 13.31 21.54
CA PHE A 37 -37.18 12.05 20.79
C PHE A 37 -35.92 11.26 21.09
N SER A 38 -36.04 9.93 21.16
CA SER A 38 -34.89 9.04 21.31
C SER A 38 -34.03 9.02 20.04
N ALA A 39 -32.70 8.98 20.17
CA ALA A 39 -31.81 8.79 19.03
C ALA A 39 -31.97 7.43 18.33
N GLY A 40 -32.64 6.45 18.95
CA GLY A 40 -33.04 5.19 18.31
C GLY A 40 -34.24 5.33 17.37
N ASP A 41 -35.00 6.41 17.48
CA ASP A 41 -36.20 6.70 16.69
C ASP A 41 -36.17 8.14 16.15
N VAL A 42 -35.12 8.45 15.39
CA VAL A 42 -34.94 9.78 14.77
C VAL A 42 -36.02 10.07 13.74
N GLU A 43 -36.62 9.04 13.13
CA GLU A 43 -37.65 9.18 12.12
C GLU A 43 -38.93 9.83 12.69
N ALA A 44 -39.31 9.48 13.92
CA ALA A 44 -40.40 10.15 14.64
C ALA A 44 -40.16 11.67 14.81
N ALA A 45 -38.92 12.08 15.05
CA ALA A 45 -38.56 13.50 15.16
C ALA A 45 -38.74 14.25 13.83
N PHE A 46 -38.42 13.60 12.70
CA PHE A 46 -38.63 14.16 11.36
C PHE A 46 -40.10 14.21 10.98
N HIS A 47 -40.90 13.19 11.30
CA HIS A 47 -42.34 13.21 11.05
C HIS A 47 -43.07 14.30 11.82
N HIS A 48 -42.63 14.62 13.04
CA HIS A 48 -43.17 15.74 13.81
C HIS A 48 -42.97 17.10 13.11
N PHE A 49 -42.01 17.26 12.19
CA PHE A 49 -41.88 18.51 11.43
C PHE A 49 -43.10 18.83 10.56
N ALA A 50 -43.85 17.81 10.13
CA ALA A 50 -45.03 17.98 9.29
C ALA A 50 -46.32 18.19 10.10
N ALA A 51 -46.26 18.14 11.44
CA ALA A 51 -47.43 18.25 12.30
C ALA A 51 -47.90 19.71 12.47
N PRO A 52 -49.22 19.98 12.55
CA PRO A 52 -49.77 21.34 12.68
C PRO A 52 -49.40 22.07 13.97
N ASP A 53 -48.98 21.34 15.01
CA ASP A 53 -48.62 21.82 16.35
C ASP A 53 -47.09 21.90 16.57
N ALA A 54 -46.31 22.00 15.50
CA ALA A 54 -44.84 22.02 15.51
C ALA A 54 -44.18 23.25 16.17
N ALA A 55 -44.88 24.01 17.02
CA ALA A 55 -44.29 25.05 17.84
C ALA A 55 -43.31 24.45 18.86
N GLY A 56 -42.22 25.18 19.16
CA GLY A 56 -41.18 24.72 20.08
C GLY A 56 -39.97 24.05 19.40
N LYS A 57 -39.08 23.47 20.20
CA LYS A 57 -37.84 22.84 19.72
C LYS A 57 -37.90 21.32 19.86
N ARG A 58 -37.44 20.63 18.82
CA ARG A 58 -37.18 19.18 18.85
C ARG A 58 -35.78 18.94 19.38
N VAL A 59 -35.66 18.02 20.33
CA VAL A 59 -34.38 17.61 20.93
C VAL A 59 -34.26 16.11 20.74
N ILE A 60 -33.13 15.67 20.19
CA ILE A 60 -32.78 14.26 20.16
C ILE A 60 -32.01 13.95 21.43
N GLU A 61 -32.54 13.06 22.24
CA GLU A 61 -31.92 12.58 23.46
C GLU A 61 -31.04 11.37 23.15
N MET A 62 -29.82 11.40 23.66
CA MET A 62 -28.82 10.34 23.50
C MET A 62 -28.50 9.74 24.87
N ASP A 63 -28.62 8.42 24.97
CA ASP A 63 -28.17 7.65 26.12
C ASP A 63 -26.90 6.87 25.75
N ALA A 64 -25.98 6.72 26.69
CA ALA A 64 -24.69 6.06 26.49
C ALA A 64 -24.86 4.57 26.11
N ASP A 65 -25.92 3.93 26.60
CA ASP A 65 -26.21 2.50 26.36
C ASP A 65 -27.14 2.28 25.14
N MET A 66 -27.47 3.33 24.39
CA MET A 66 -28.41 3.25 23.28
C MET A 66 -27.79 2.66 22.02
N ALA A 67 -28.38 1.58 21.51
CA ALA A 67 -28.07 1.06 20.18
C ALA A 67 -28.72 1.95 19.10
N ILE A 68 -27.90 2.63 18.30
CA ILE A 68 -28.34 3.40 17.14
C ILE A 68 -27.82 2.79 15.84
N MET A 69 -28.65 2.82 14.79
CA MET A 69 -28.20 2.47 13.45
C MET A 69 -27.32 3.59 12.89
N ALA A 70 -26.01 3.40 12.92
CA ALA A 70 -25.05 4.36 12.39
C ALA A 70 -24.51 3.91 11.03
N ASN A 71 -24.56 4.81 10.05
CA ASN A 71 -23.79 4.65 8.81
C ASN A 71 -22.32 4.98 9.10
N VAL A 72 -21.56 3.94 9.46
CA VAL A 72 -20.12 4.08 9.71
C VAL A 72 -19.42 4.42 8.40
N THR A 73 -18.95 5.67 8.27
CA THR A 73 -18.15 6.08 7.13
C THR A 73 -16.77 5.45 7.25
N THR A 74 -16.50 4.41 6.46
CA THR A 74 -15.17 3.79 6.42
C THR A 74 -14.18 4.75 5.77
N LYS A 75 -13.26 5.32 6.55
CA LYS A 75 -12.12 6.05 5.98
C LYS A 75 -11.19 5.05 5.26
N PRO A 76 -10.82 5.29 3.99
CA PRO A 76 -9.81 4.48 3.32
C PRO A 76 -8.53 4.41 4.15
N ARG A 77 -7.99 3.19 4.36
CA ARG A 77 -6.67 3.00 4.98
C ARG A 77 -5.50 3.23 4.03
N TYR A 78 -5.78 3.33 2.72
CA TYR A 78 -4.78 3.49 1.67
C TYR A 78 -5.33 4.37 0.56
N THR A 79 -4.41 5.04 -0.12
CA THR A 79 -4.68 5.91 -1.27
C THR A 79 -3.99 5.35 -2.51
N SER A 80 -4.54 5.67 -3.67
CA SER A 80 -3.90 5.47 -4.97
C SER A 80 -3.01 6.68 -5.25
N PRO A 81 -1.68 6.55 -5.27
CA PRO A 81 -0.80 7.69 -5.56
C PRO A 81 -1.16 8.40 -6.88
N PRO A 82 -1.17 9.75 -6.89
CA PRO A 82 -1.55 10.53 -8.06
C PRO A 82 -0.48 10.51 -9.17
N ASP A 83 0.76 10.22 -8.82
CA ASP A 83 1.94 10.07 -9.70
C ASP A 83 2.03 8.68 -10.36
N ALA A 84 0.95 7.89 -10.29
CA ALA A 84 0.88 6.56 -10.87
C ALA A 84 -0.33 6.40 -11.79
N THR A 85 -0.18 5.53 -12.79
CA THR A 85 -1.25 5.19 -13.73
C THR A 85 -1.93 3.89 -13.33
N TYR A 86 -3.26 3.84 -13.44
CA TYR A 86 -4.05 2.63 -13.21
C TYR A 86 -4.79 2.23 -14.48
N LEU A 87 -4.60 0.97 -14.87
CA LEU A 87 -5.22 0.39 -16.05
C LEU A 87 -6.49 -0.36 -15.65
N ILE A 88 -7.58 -0.14 -16.38
CA ILE A 88 -8.83 -0.89 -16.21
C ILE A 88 -9.22 -1.49 -17.56
N ALA A 89 -8.97 -2.79 -17.72
CA ALA A 89 -9.45 -3.55 -18.86
C ALA A 89 -10.96 -3.75 -18.73
N GLY A 90 -11.72 -3.40 -19.76
CA GLY A 90 -13.18 -3.29 -19.65
C GLY A 90 -13.64 -2.05 -18.88
N GLY A 91 -12.77 -1.02 -18.77
CA GLY A 91 -12.99 0.17 -17.94
C GLY A 91 -14.21 1.02 -18.32
N LEU A 92 -14.73 0.85 -19.54
CA LEU A 92 -15.91 1.56 -20.02
C LEU A 92 -17.23 0.78 -19.84
N GLY A 93 -17.16 -0.49 -19.43
CA GLY A 93 -18.32 -1.30 -19.04
C GLY A 93 -18.83 -0.97 -17.64
N GLY A 94 -20.06 -1.41 -17.29
CA GLY A 94 -20.72 -1.01 -16.04
C GLY A 94 -19.87 -1.15 -14.77
N LEU A 95 -19.23 -2.32 -14.58
CA LEU A 95 -18.31 -2.57 -13.47
C LEU A 95 -17.04 -1.73 -13.57
N GLY A 96 -16.42 -1.68 -14.76
CA GLY A 96 -15.21 -0.88 -15.00
C GLY A 96 -15.38 0.60 -14.67
N ARG A 97 -16.55 1.18 -14.98
CA ARG A 97 -16.86 2.58 -14.64
C ARG A 97 -16.93 2.81 -13.13
N ASN A 98 -17.49 1.85 -12.37
CA ASN A 98 -17.51 1.91 -10.92
C ASN A 98 -16.11 1.78 -10.32
N CYS A 99 -15.28 0.87 -10.87
CA CYS A 99 -13.87 0.75 -10.48
C CYS A 99 -13.10 2.06 -10.73
N ALA A 100 -13.32 2.71 -11.88
CA ALA A 100 -12.68 3.98 -12.21
C ALA A 100 -13.03 5.08 -11.19
N ARG A 101 -14.32 5.27 -10.88
CA ARG A 101 -14.78 6.23 -9.86
C ARG A 101 -14.22 5.92 -8.48
N TRP A 102 -14.22 4.64 -8.11
CA TRP A 102 -13.65 4.20 -6.84
C TRP A 102 -12.14 4.49 -6.76
N MET A 103 -11.36 4.23 -7.82
CA MET A 103 -9.94 4.57 -7.84
C MET A 103 -9.69 6.07 -7.72
N VAL A 104 -10.49 6.89 -8.40
CA VAL A 104 -10.38 8.36 -8.34
C VAL A 104 -10.73 8.88 -6.94
N SER A 105 -11.76 8.32 -6.30
CA SER A 105 -12.10 8.64 -4.92
C SER A 105 -11.04 8.18 -3.91
N ARG A 106 -10.19 7.22 -4.29
CA ARG A 106 -8.99 6.81 -3.55
C ARG A 106 -7.73 7.63 -3.88
N GLY A 107 -7.79 8.59 -4.80
CA GLY A 107 -6.67 9.50 -5.11
C GLY A 107 -6.03 9.31 -6.49
N ALA A 108 -6.46 8.32 -7.28
CA ALA A 108 -5.91 8.14 -8.62
C ALA A 108 -6.14 9.38 -9.49
N ARG A 109 -5.12 9.79 -10.25
CA ARG A 109 -5.19 10.93 -11.18
C ARG A 109 -4.85 10.58 -12.63
N ASN A 110 -4.39 9.36 -12.89
CA ASN A 110 -4.04 8.89 -14.22
C ASN A 110 -4.70 7.53 -14.47
N LEU A 111 -5.61 7.46 -15.45
CA LEU A 111 -6.36 6.24 -15.77
C LEU A 111 -6.25 5.87 -17.24
N ILE A 112 -5.99 4.58 -17.50
CA ILE A 112 -6.11 3.97 -18.82
C ILE A 112 -7.34 3.06 -18.82
N LEU A 113 -8.38 3.43 -19.57
CA LEU A 113 -9.63 2.69 -19.68
C LEU A 113 -9.67 1.96 -21.03
N LEU A 114 -9.41 0.66 -21.02
CA LEU A 114 -9.41 -0.13 -22.25
C LEU A 114 -10.79 -0.74 -22.50
N SER A 115 -11.28 -0.66 -23.73
CA SER A 115 -12.43 -1.42 -24.20
C SER A 115 -12.33 -1.63 -25.70
N ARG A 116 -13.02 -2.63 -26.27
CA ARG A 116 -12.98 -2.89 -27.72
C ARG A 116 -13.46 -1.71 -28.56
N SER A 117 -14.39 -0.91 -28.03
CA SER A 117 -15.04 0.19 -28.75
C SER A 117 -14.52 1.57 -28.36
N GLY A 118 -13.63 1.67 -27.37
CA GLY A 118 -13.24 2.95 -26.77
C GLY A 118 -14.43 3.76 -26.23
N ALA A 119 -14.24 5.07 -26.05
CA ALA A 119 -15.25 6.00 -25.54
C ALA A 119 -16.29 6.42 -26.59
N THR A 120 -16.95 5.45 -27.22
CA THR A 120 -17.94 5.69 -28.28
C THR A 120 -19.36 5.83 -27.75
N SER A 121 -19.76 5.03 -26.76
CA SER A 121 -21.09 5.13 -26.13
C SER A 121 -21.24 6.40 -25.29
N ASP A 122 -22.47 6.90 -25.17
CA ASP A 122 -22.76 8.11 -24.36
C ASP A 122 -22.35 7.93 -22.90
N ALA A 123 -22.57 6.75 -22.32
CA ALA A 123 -22.14 6.43 -20.96
C ALA A 123 -20.60 6.46 -20.80
N ALA A 124 -19.86 6.04 -21.83
CA ALA A 124 -18.41 6.09 -21.82
C ALA A 124 -17.89 7.53 -21.96
N LYS A 125 -18.47 8.33 -22.86
CA LYS A 125 -18.16 9.77 -23.01
C LYS A 125 -18.47 10.55 -21.74
N ALA A 126 -19.62 10.27 -21.13
CA ALA A 126 -20.03 10.87 -19.87
C ALA A 126 -19.04 10.56 -18.75
N LEU A 127 -18.56 9.30 -18.64
CA LEU A 127 -17.53 8.96 -17.66
C LEU A 127 -16.22 9.72 -17.92
N VAL A 128 -15.75 9.76 -19.17
CA VAL A 128 -14.49 10.47 -19.49
C VAL A 128 -14.61 11.95 -19.12
N SER A 129 -15.71 12.60 -19.47
CA SER A 129 -15.99 13.99 -19.10
C SER A 129 -16.06 14.19 -17.57
N GLU A 130 -16.80 13.33 -16.88
CA GLU A 130 -16.94 13.31 -15.41
C GLU A 130 -15.58 13.25 -14.72
N LEU A 131 -14.72 12.31 -15.12
CA LEU A 131 -13.40 12.13 -14.50
C LEU A 131 -12.44 13.25 -14.89
N THR A 132 -12.48 13.73 -16.13
CA THR A 132 -11.64 14.85 -16.59
C THR A 132 -11.97 16.13 -15.82
N SER A 133 -13.26 16.41 -15.56
CA SER A 133 -13.68 17.55 -14.74
C SER A 133 -13.21 17.49 -13.28
N GLN A 134 -12.84 16.30 -12.79
CA GLN A 134 -12.22 16.09 -11.48
C GLN A 134 -10.68 16.22 -11.51
N GLY A 135 -10.10 16.64 -12.64
CA GLY A 135 -8.66 16.77 -12.82
C GLY A 135 -7.92 15.45 -13.03
N VAL A 136 -8.62 14.41 -13.51
CA VAL A 136 -8.03 13.10 -13.83
C VAL A 136 -7.64 13.07 -15.31
N THR A 137 -6.41 12.69 -15.62
CA THR A 137 -5.98 12.36 -16.98
C THR A 137 -6.54 10.99 -17.36
N VAL A 138 -7.41 10.94 -18.36
CA VAL A 138 -8.08 9.70 -18.80
C VAL A 138 -7.75 9.39 -20.25
N CYS A 139 -7.12 8.23 -20.48
CA CYS A 139 -6.94 7.65 -21.80
C CYS A 139 -7.93 6.51 -22.02
N ALA A 140 -8.93 6.73 -22.88
CA ALA A 140 -9.97 5.76 -23.18
C ALA A 140 -9.77 5.10 -24.56
N SER A 141 -8.83 4.16 -24.65
CA SER A 141 -8.38 3.56 -25.90
C SER A 141 -9.26 2.39 -26.36
N ALA A 142 -9.50 2.32 -27.67
CA ALA A 142 -10.17 1.19 -28.32
C ALA A 142 -9.19 0.03 -28.52
N VAL A 143 -9.22 -0.97 -27.64
CA VAL A 143 -8.32 -2.12 -27.62
C VAL A 143 -9.07 -3.40 -27.23
N ASP A 144 -8.87 -4.46 -28.00
CA ASP A 144 -9.18 -5.82 -27.54
C ASP A 144 -7.98 -6.38 -26.76
N VAL A 145 -8.15 -6.52 -25.44
CA VAL A 145 -7.10 -6.99 -24.54
C VAL A 145 -6.68 -8.45 -24.81
N SER A 146 -7.53 -9.23 -25.48
CA SER A 146 -7.16 -10.58 -25.93
C SER A 146 -6.19 -10.58 -27.12
N ASN A 147 -6.03 -9.45 -27.82
CA ASN A 147 -5.00 -9.25 -28.83
C ASN A 147 -3.72 -8.67 -28.20
N LEU A 148 -2.73 -9.54 -28.01
CA LEU A 148 -1.47 -9.20 -27.33
C LEU A 148 -0.70 -8.08 -28.04
N GLU A 149 -0.65 -8.11 -29.37
CA GLU A 149 0.11 -7.16 -30.17
C GLU A 149 -0.49 -5.75 -30.08
N CYS A 150 -1.81 -5.66 -30.25
CA CYS A 150 -2.55 -4.40 -30.11
C CYS A 150 -2.44 -3.82 -28.69
N LEU A 151 -2.50 -4.68 -27.67
CA LEU A 151 -2.31 -4.28 -26.28
C LEU A 151 -0.90 -3.72 -26.05
N LYS A 152 0.15 -4.41 -26.49
CA LYS A 152 1.54 -3.94 -26.38
C LYS A 152 1.73 -2.58 -27.05
N GLN A 153 1.31 -2.45 -28.31
CA GLN A 153 1.43 -1.21 -29.07
C GLN A 153 0.74 -0.04 -28.36
N THR A 154 -0.46 -0.28 -27.80
CA THR A 154 -1.19 0.75 -27.07
C THR A 154 -0.50 1.13 -25.76
N LEU A 155 0.02 0.17 -25.00
CA LEU A 155 0.69 0.48 -23.74
C LEU A 155 2.04 1.17 -23.96
N THR A 156 2.78 0.80 -25.00
CA THR A 156 4.01 1.48 -25.39
C THR A 156 3.72 2.94 -25.76
N SER A 157 2.71 3.22 -26.59
CA SER A 157 2.40 4.60 -26.98
C SER A 157 1.94 5.48 -25.81
N LEU A 158 1.28 4.88 -24.80
CA LEU A 158 0.85 5.59 -23.59
C LEU A 158 1.96 5.77 -22.56
N SER A 159 3.03 4.96 -22.62
CA SER A 159 4.09 4.98 -21.61
C SER A 159 4.91 6.28 -21.59
N ASP A 160 4.96 7.01 -22.70
CA ASP A 160 5.64 8.30 -22.81
C ASP A 160 4.76 9.47 -22.33
N MET A 161 3.44 9.29 -22.28
CA MET A 161 2.48 10.35 -21.97
C MET A 161 1.91 10.28 -20.55
N MET A 162 2.10 9.15 -19.86
CA MET A 162 1.52 8.91 -18.54
C MET A 162 2.57 8.38 -17.55
N PRO A 163 2.39 8.59 -16.23
CA PRO A 163 3.27 8.00 -15.24
C PRO A 163 3.27 6.46 -15.27
N PRO A 164 4.21 5.78 -14.57
CA PRO A 164 4.29 4.33 -14.54
C PRO A 164 2.98 3.65 -14.10
N ILE A 165 2.63 2.54 -14.76
CA ILE A 165 1.47 1.73 -14.38
C ILE A 165 1.77 0.99 -13.07
N ARG A 166 1.00 1.24 -12.01
CA ARG A 166 1.15 0.58 -10.70
C ARG A 166 -0.02 -0.31 -10.29
N GLY A 167 -1.09 -0.34 -11.09
CA GLY A 167 -2.24 -1.18 -10.80
C GLY A 167 -3.03 -1.50 -12.05
N CYS A 168 -3.64 -2.69 -12.05
CA CYS A 168 -4.51 -3.16 -13.12
C CYS A 168 -5.77 -3.79 -12.53
N VAL A 169 -6.93 -3.46 -13.09
CA VAL A 169 -8.18 -4.16 -12.87
C VAL A 169 -8.62 -4.80 -14.18
N GLN A 170 -8.82 -6.12 -14.14
CA GLN A 170 -9.45 -6.86 -15.22
C GLN A 170 -10.96 -6.90 -14.92
N ALA A 171 -11.72 -6.14 -15.70
CA ALA A 171 -13.18 -6.06 -15.64
C ALA A 171 -13.82 -6.33 -17.02
N THR A 172 -13.12 -7.03 -17.91
CA THR A 172 -13.69 -7.39 -19.21
C THR A 172 -14.70 -8.52 -19.02
N VAL A 173 -15.90 -8.29 -19.55
CA VAL A 173 -16.96 -9.29 -19.60
C VAL A 173 -17.56 -9.31 -20.99
N VAL A 174 -17.73 -10.51 -21.52
CA VAL A 174 -18.58 -10.76 -22.67
C VAL A 174 -19.49 -11.93 -22.31
N LEU A 175 -20.78 -11.76 -22.57
CA LEU A 175 -21.80 -12.77 -22.36
C LEU A 175 -22.39 -13.17 -23.72
N ARG A 176 -22.46 -14.47 -23.96
CA ARG A 176 -23.09 -15.11 -25.11
C ARG A 176 -23.85 -16.32 -24.57
N ASP A 177 -24.98 -16.05 -23.94
CA ASP A 177 -25.74 -17.07 -23.24
C ASP A 177 -26.39 -18.00 -24.27
N ASN A 178 -26.06 -19.29 -24.15
CA ASN A 178 -26.59 -20.33 -24.99
C ASN A 178 -26.53 -21.68 -24.25
N THR A 179 -27.37 -22.64 -24.63
CA THR A 179 -27.23 -24.01 -24.13
C THR A 179 -25.99 -24.65 -24.75
N PHE A 180 -25.34 -25.56 -24.02
CA PHE A 180 -24.10 -26.19 -24.50
C PHE A 180 -24.23 -26.81 -25.91
N PRO A 181 -25.33 -27.52 -26.28
CA PRO A 181 -25.48 -28.08 -27.62
C PRO A 181 -25.60 -27.03 -28.75
N ASN A 182 -26.13 -25.84 -28.43
CA ASN A 182 -26.35 -24.76 -29.39
C ASN A 182 -25.20 -23.74 -29.38
N MET A 183 -24.24 -23.88 -28.47
CA MET A 183 -23.14 -22.95 -28.30
C MET A 183 -22.16 -23.12 -29.45
N THR A 184 -22.00 -22.05 -30.24
CA THR A 184 -21.00 -22.06 -31.30
C THR A 184 -19.61 -21.94 -30.71
N TYR A 185 -18.59 -22.39 -31.45
CA TYR A 185 -17.20 -22.17 -31.06
C TYR A 185 -16.86 -20.68 -30.88
N SER A 186 -17.52 -19.80 -31.63
CA SER A 186 -17.37 -18.35 -31.49
C SER A 186 -17.92 -17.85 -30.15
N ASP A 187 -19.10 -18.32 -29.73
CA ASP A 187 -19.69 -17.96 -28.43
C ASP A 187 -18.77 -18.37 -27.27
N TRP A 188 -18.22 -19.59 -27.33
CA TRP A 188 -17.24 -20.10 -26.38
C TRP A 188 -15.96 -19.25 -26.37
N SER A 189 -15.36 -19.06 -27.55
CA SER A 189 -14.05 -18.40 -27.71
C SER A 189 -14.11 -16.96 -27.26
N VAL A 190 -15.15 -16.21 -27.62
CA VAL A 190 -15.27 -14.80 -27.24
C VAL A 190 -15.42 -14.65 -25.73
N CYS A 191 -16.22 -15.50 -25.08
CA CYS A 191 -16.41 -15.46 -23.62
C CYS A 191 -15.11 -15.83 -22.87
N THR A 192 -14.46 -16.92 -23.29
CA THR A 192 -13.22 -17.41 -22.65
C THR A 192 -12.05 -16.47 -22.89
N ASN A 193 -11.83 -15.99 -24.11
CA ASN A 193 -10.75 -15.06 -24.45
C ASN A 193 -10.85 -13.75 -23.68
N SER A 194 -12.08 -13.24 -23.46
CA SER A 194 -12.30 -12.01 -22.70
C SER A 194 -11.85 -12.11 -21.23
N LYS A 195 -11.66 -13.33 -20.70
CA LYS A 195 -11.21 -13.58 -19.32
C LYS A 195 -9.80 -14.18 -19.30
N ALA A 196 -9.61 -15.38 -19.83
CA ALA A 196 -8.36 -16.11 -19.74
C ALA A 196 -7.24 -15.43 -20.55
N THR A 197 -7.43 -15.32 -21.86
CA THR A 197 -6.44 -14.72 -22.77
C THR A 197 -6.16 -13.26 -22.42
N ALA A 198 -7.20 -12.46 -22.16
CA ALA A 198 -7.05 -11.08 -21.74
C ALA A 198 -6.26 -10.94 -20.43
N SER A 199 -6.53 -11.78 -19.41
CA SER A 199 -5.79 -11.74 -18.15
C SER A 199 -4.33 -12.17 -18.33
N TRP A 200 -4.08 -13.21 -19.14
CA TRP A 200 -2.72 -13.67 -19.42
C TRP A 200 -1.90 -12.62 -20.18
N ASN A 201 -2.51 -11.96 -21.16
CA ASN A 201 -1.86 -10.87 -21.88
C ASN A 201 -1.52 -9.70 -20.94
N LEU A 202 -2.46 -9.30 -20.07
CA LEU A 202 -2.19 -8.27 -19.06
C LEU A 202 -1.07 -8.70 -18.12
N HIS A 203 -1.07 -9.94 -17.64
CA HIS A 203 0.00 -10.49 -16.80
C HIS A 203 1.38 -10.46 -17.48
N THR A 204 1.42 -10.74 -18.78
CA THR A 204 2.65 -10.79 -19.57
C THR A 204 3.19 -9.41 -19.90
N VAL A 205 2.30 -8.46 -20.23
CA VAL A 205 2.70 -7.12 -20.71
C VAL A 205 2.90 -6.12 -19.58
N LEU A 206 2.13 -6.26 -18.49
CA LEU A 206 2.36 -5.45 -17.30
C LEU A 206 3.58 -5.99 -16.56
N PRO A 207 4.36 -5.11 -15.91
CA PRO A 207 5.57 -5.53 -15.21
C PRO A 207 5.23 -6.59 -14.16
N SER A 208 5.63 -7.83 -14.45
CA SER A 208 5.69 -8.93 -13.50
C SER A 208 7.07 -8.90 -12.84
N GLY A 209 7.11 -8.95 -11.51
CA GLY A 209 8.38 -9.05 -10.78
C GLY A 209 9.16 -10.32 -11.19
N GLN A 210 10.48 -10.31 -10.99
CA GLN A 210 11.37 -11.42 -11.38
C GLN A 210 11.23 -12.66 -10.46
N ALA A 211 10.05 -13.27 -10.39
CA ALA A 211 9.74 -14.34 -9.44
C ALA A 211 10.62 -15.59 -9.63
N ASN A 212 10.90 -15.97 -10.87
CA ASN A 212 11.82 -17.08 -11.20
C ASN A 212 13.27 -16.78 -10.81
N TYR A 213 13.74 -15.56 -11.08
CA TYR A 213 15.08 -15.09 -10.69
C TYR A 213 15.24 -15.06 -9.17
N ALA A 214 14.24 -14.53 -8.46
CA ALA A 214 14.20 -14.49 -7.00
C ALA A 214 14.23 -15.89 -6.38
N ALA A 215 13.48 -16.85 -6.94
CA ALA A 215 13.50 -18.24 -6.48
C ALA A 215 14.89 -18.88 -6.63
N GLY A 216 15.55 -18.67 -7.77
CA GLY A 216 16.91 -19.16 -8.02
C GLY A 216 17.95 -18.56 -7.07
N ASN A 217 17.86 -17.26 -6.78
CA ASN A 217 18.78 -16.61 -5.84
C ASN A 217 18.51 -17.03 -4.39
N THR A 218 17.25 -17.17 -3.99
CA THR A 218 16.88 -17.65 -2.64
C THR A 218 17.44 -19.05 -2.36
N PHE A 219 17.50 -19.93 -3.38
CA PHE A 219 18.15 -21.23 -3.25
C PHE A 219 19.65 -21.11 -2.96
N LYS A 220 20.36 -20.17 -3.62
CA LYS A 220 21.79 -19.94 -3.39
C LYS A 220 22.05 -19.42 -1.97
N ASP A 221 21.18 -18.56 -1.45
CA ASP A 221 21.25 -18.09 -0.06
C ASP A 221 21.10 -19.26 0.93
N ALA A 222 20.14 -20.15 0.67
CA ALA A 222 19.93 -21.34 1.49
C ALA A 222 21.10 -22.33 1.37
N LEU A 223 21.68 -22.48 0.19
CA LEU A 223 22.84 -23.34 -0.03
C LEU A 223 24.08 -22.82 0.71
N ALA A 224 24.34 -21.50 0.70
CA ALA A 224 25.44 -20.91 1.46
C ALA A 224 25.28 -21.18 2.98
N ARG A 225 24.06 -20.99 3.51
CA ARG A 225 23.73 -21.33 4.91
C ARG A 225 23.95 -22.81 5.22
N HIS A 226 23.53 -23.70 4.32
CA HIS A 226 23.71 -25.13 4.49
C HIS A 226 25.20 -25.52 4.54
N ARG A 227 26.01 -25.02 3.60
CA ARG A 227 27.46 -25.29 3.55
C ARG A 227 28.16 -24.82 4.84
N ILE A 228 27.84 -23.62 5.31
CA ILE A 228 28.31 -23.13 6.60
C ILE A 228 27.91 -24.06 7.75
N SER A 229 26.66 -24.53 7.78
CA SER A 229 26.17 -25.40 8.87
C SER A 229 26.88 -26.75 8.97
N ILE A 230 27.53 -27.20 7.89
CA ILE A 230 28.34 -28.42 7.85
C ILE A 230 29.85 -28.14 7.94
N GLY A 231 30.24 -26.90 8.27
CA GLY A 231 31.62 -26.49 8.49
C GLY A 231 32.38 -26.06 7.23
N GLU A 232 31.70 -25.90 6.09
CA GLU A 232 32.31 -25.42 4.86
C GLU A 232 32.22 -23.90 4.72
N LYS A 233 33.22 -23.30 4.07
CA LYS A 233 33.18 -21.86 3.72
C LYS A 233 32.24 -21.63 2.53
N ALA A 234 31.25 -20.76 2.72
CA ALA A 234 30.38 -20.29 1.66
C ALA A 234 29.81 -18.91 2.01
N VAL A 235 29.52 -18.11 0.99
CA VAL A 235 28.83 -16.82 1.13
C VAL A 235 27.98 -16.58 -0.11
N SER A 236 26.74 -16.12 0.08
CA SER A 236 25.89 -15.60 -0.99
C SER A 236 26.01 -14.08 -1.00
N ILE A 237 26.24 -13.48 -2.17
CA ILE A 237 26.37 -12.04 -2.33
C ILE A 237 25.19 -11.55 -3.17
N ASP A 238 24.25 -10.86 -2.53
CA ASP A 238 23.14 -10.20 -3.21
C ASP A 238 23.61 -8.85 -3.74
N LEU A 239 23.86 -8.81 -5.04
CA LEU A 239 24.35 -7.63 -5.72
C LEU A 239 23.21 -6.70 -6.13
N GLY A 240 23.43 -5.40 -5.94
CA GLY A 240 22.67 -4.32 -6.56
C GLY A 240 22.94 -4.23 -8.07
N LEU A 241 22.80 -3.02 -8.63
CA LEU A 241 22.94 -2.83 -10.07
C LEU A 241 24.41 -2.85 -10.48
N MET A 242 24.87 -3.94 -11.09
CA MET A 242 26.22 -4.00 -11.64
C MET A 242 26.34 -3.04 -12.85
N VAL A 243 27.28 -2.09 -12.78
CA VAL A 243 27.49 -1.09 -13.84
C VAL A 243 28.78 -1.36 -14.60
N GLY A 244 28.76 -1.11 -15.91
CA GLY A 244 29.93 -1.20 -16.78
C GLY A 244 30.24 -2.60 -17.31
N GLN A 245 29.70 -3.66 -16.70
CA GLN A 245 29.77 -5.04 -17.19
C GLN A 245 28.49 -5.85 -16.85
N GLY A 246 28.22 -6.91 -17.61
CA GLY A 246 27.07 -7.81 -17.42
C GLY A 246 25.80 -7.41 -18.19
N ILE A 247 24.70 -8.15 -17.99
CA ILE A 247 23.43 -8.03 -18.75
C ILE A 247 22.88 -6.59 -18.74
N LEU A 248 23.12 -5.84 -17.67
CA LEU A 248 22.70 -4.45 -17.50
C LEU A 248 23.50 -3.45 -18.35
N ALA A 249 24.79 -3.71 -18.59
CA ALA A 249 25.63 -2.89 -19.46
C ALA A 249 25.31 -3.15 -20.96
N GLU A 250 24.84 -4.34 -21.28
CA GLU A 250 24.47 -4.75 -22.65
C GLU A 250 23.03 -4.37 -23.02
N ASN A 251 22.21 -3.95 -22.04
CA ASN A 251 20.80 -3.61 -22.24
C ASN A 251 20.42 -2.29 -21.53
N GLU A 252 20.62 -1.17 -22.23
CA GLU A 252 20.32 0.17 -21.72
C GLU A 252 18.86 0.33 -21.27
N HIS A 253 17.90 -0.29 -21.97
CA HIS A 253 16.48 -0.24 -21.62
C HIS A 253 16.18 -0.91 -20.27
N LEU A 254 16.76 -2.10 -20.03
CA LEU A 254 16.65 -2.81 -18.76
C LEU A 254 17.32 -2.00 -17.63
N SER A 255 18.48 -1.40 -17.90
CA SER A 255 19.20 -0.56 -16.95
C SER A 255 18.38 0.66 -16.52
N ALA A 256 17.74 1.35 -17.48
CA ALA A 256 16.91 2.51 -17.22
C ALA A 256 15.66 2.14 -16.41
N GLY A 257 15.03 1.01 -16.72
CA GLY A 257 13.89 0.48 -15.98
C GLY A 257 14.22 0.15 -14.52
N LEU A 258 15.37 -0.48 -14.27
CA LEU A 258 15.80 -0.86 -12.92
C LEU A 258 16.31 0.33 -12.10
N ARG A 259 16.98 1.31 -12.73
CA ARG A 259 17.35 2.58 -12.08
C ARG A 259 16.12 3.36 -11.61
N ARG A 260 15.00 3.29 -12.33
CA ARG A 260 13.72 3.90 -11.93
C ARG A 260 13.10 3.25 -10.68
N LEU A 261 13.53 2.06 -10.27
CA LEU A 261 13.13 1.49 -8.97
C LEU A 261 13.73 2.27 -7.81
N GLY A 262 14.88 2.92 -8.02
CA GLY A 262 15.41 3.99 -7.19
C GLY A 262 15.94 3.61 -5.79
N TYR A 263 15.83 2.35 -5.39
CA TYR A 263 16.43 1.80 -4.16
C TYR A 263 17.65 0.91 -4.41
N LEU A 264 17.98 0.60 -5.67
CA LEU A 264 19.18 -0.15 -6.01
C LEU A 264 20.31 0.82 -6.35
N MET A 265 21.46 0.66 -5.68
CA MET A 265 22.67 1.39 -5.97
C MET A 265 23.49 0.67 -7.03
N ASP A 266 24.28 1.48 -7.74
CA ASP A 266 25.28 1.03 -8.67
C ASP A 266 26.43 0.36 -7.92
N ILE A 267 26.84 -0.81 -8.37
CA ILE A 267 28.06 -1.50 -7.96
C ILE A 267 29.02 -1.47 -9.13
N SER A 268 30.17 -0.83 -8.92
CA SER A 268 31.26 -0.81 -9.87
C SER A 268 32.03 -2.14 -9.87
N GLN A 269 32.79 -2.38 -10.94
CA GLN A 269 33.69 -3.54 -11.01
C GLN A 269 34.68 -3.59 -9.85
N GLY A 270 35.24 -2.44 -9.45
CA GLY A 270 36.20 -2.37 -8.35
C GLY A 270 35.58 -2.77 -7.01
N GLU A 271 34.36 -2.30 -6.72
CA GLU A 271 33.63 -2.68 -5.51
C GLU A 271 33.29 -4.17 -5.48
N PHE A 272 32.87 -4.74 -6.62
CA PHE A 272 32.61 -6.17 -6.72
C PHE A 272 33.88 -7.01 -6.52
N LEU A 273 34.99 -6.63 -7.15
CA LEU A 273 36.27 -7.34 -6.97
C LEU A 273 36.77 -7.22 -5.53
N GLY A 274 36.63 -6.05 -4.88
CA GLY A 274 36.95 -5.89 -3.47
C GLY A 274 36.09 -6.75 -2.54
N LEU A 275 34.81 -6.96 -2.87
CA LEU A 275 33.96 -7.92 -2.15
C LEU A 275 34.45 -9.36 -2.34
N LEU A 276 34.90 -9.73 -3.54
CA LEU A 276 35.49 -11.05 -3.77
C LEU A 276 36.81 -11.23 -3.01
N ASP A 277 37.69 -10.23 -3.02
CA ASP A 277 38.96 -10.27 -2.29
C ASP A 277 38.73 -10.48 -0.78
N TYR A 278 37.75 -9.79 -0.21
CA TYR A 278 37.37 -9.98 1.19
C TYR A 278 36.72 -11.34 1.42
N CYS A 279 35.62 -11.65 0.71
CA CYS A 279 34.82 -12.84 0.97
C CYS A 279 35.53 -14.17 0.63
N CYS A 280 36.51 -14.16 -0.27
CA CYS A 280 37.27 -15.33 -0.68
C CYS A 280 38.60 -15.50 0.08
N ASP A 281 38.89 -14.63 1.05
CA ASP A 281 40.11 -14.73 1.86
C ASP A 281 40.15 -16.07 2.63
N PRO A 282 41.14 -16.96 2.37
CA PRO A 282 41.25 -18.24 3.04
C PRO A 282 41.59 -18.11 4.54
N GLU A 283 42.02 -16.95 5.02
CA GLU A 283 42.31 -16.72 6.44
C GLU A 283 41.06 -16.39 7.26
N LEU A 284 39.96 -15.99 6.62
CA LEU A 284 38.70 -15.72 7.33
C LEU A 284 38.12 -16.98 7.98
N PRO A 285 37.56 -16.89 9.19
CA PRO A 285 36.86 -18.02 9.81
C PRO A 285 35.61 -18.40 9.00
N VAL A 286 35.09 -19.61 9.23
CA VAL A 286 33.75 -19.97 8.75
C VAL A 286 32.75 -19.01 9.41
N LEU A 287 31.99 -18.28 8.59
CA LEU A 287 30.97 -17.34 9.05
C LEU A 287 29.85 -18.11 9.78
N PRO A 288 29.14 -17.51 10.74
CA PRO A 288 27.94 -18.11 11.29
C PRO A 288 26.80 -18.13 10.25
N PRO A 289 25.84 -19.07 10.33
CA PRO A 289 24.78 -19.22 9.31
C PRO A 289 23.94 -17.96 9.06
N ASP A 290 23.74 -17.12 10.07
CA ASP A 290 23.02 -15.85 9.96
C ASP A 290 23.79 -14.77 9.18
N GLN A 291 25.10 -14.97 8.96
CA GLN A 291 25.99 -14.11 8.18
C GLN A 291 26.39 -14.73 6.83
N ALA A 292 25.76 -15.84 6.43
CA ALA A 292 26.02 -16.52 5.15
C ALA A 292 25.62 -15.70 3.91
N GLN A 293 24.94 -14.56 4.10
CA GLN A 293 24.36 -13.74 3.04
C GLN A 293 24.75 -12.28 3.26
N VAL A 294 25.32 -11.66 2.24
CA VAL A 294 25.71 -10.25 2.25
C VAL A 294 24.89 -9.51 1.20
N LEU A 295 24.17 -8.49 1.63
CA LEU A 295 23.42 -7.60 0.74
C LEU A 295 24.23 -6.35 0.44
N VAL A 296 24.49 -6.08 -0.83
CA VAL A 296 25.24 -4.91 -1.29
C VAL A 296 24.44 -4.18 -2.35
N GLY A 297 24.53 -2.85 -2.36
CA GLY A 297 23.90 -2.05 -3.40
C GLY A 297 22.41 -1.81 -3.17
N LEU A 298 21.98 -1.79 -1.90
CA LEU A 298 20.69 -1.27 -1.50
C LEU A 298 20.87 0.12 -0.88
N ASP A 299 20.13 1.11 -1.38
CA ASP A 299 20.15 2.44 -0.82
C ASP A 299 19.33 2.51 0.49
N THR A 300 19.73 3.39 1.40
CA THR A 300 18.92 3.62 2.60
C THR A 300 17.67 4.43 2.24
N PRO A 301 16.52 4.20 2.90
CA PRO A 301 15.33 5.02 2.73
C PRO A 301 15.60 6.52 2.83
N ALA A 302 16.44 6.94 3.77
CA ALA A 302 16.79 8.35 3.96
C ALA A 302 17.52 8.94 2.74
N ALA A 303 18.48 8.19 2.17
CA ALA A 303 19.21 8.62 0.99
C ALA A 303 18.35 8.58 -0.29
N ALA A 304 17.45 7.60 -0.43
CA ALA A 304 16.48 7.57 -1.52
C ALA A 304 15.54 8.79 -1.47
N PHE A 305 15.00 9.13 -0.29
CA PHE A 305 14.17 10.32 -0.11
C PHE A 305 14.93 11.62 -0.38
N ALA A 306 16.21 11.71 0.02
CA ALA A 306 17.05 12.87 -0.28
C ALA A 306 17.26 13.08 -1.79
N LYS A 307 17.18 12.02 -2.60
CA LYS A 307 17.22 12.05 -4.06
C LYS A 307 15.85 12.32 -4.71
N GLY A 308 14.79 12.54 -3.92
CA GLY A 308 13.43 12.72 -4.41
C GLY A 308 12.80 11.45 -4.97
N ILE A 309 13.32 10.27 -4.59
CA ILE A 309 12.86 8.98 -5.07
C ILE A 309 11.78 8.43 -4.14
N ASP A 310 10.64 8.06 -4.73
CA ASP A 310 9.58 7.36 -4.03
C ASP A 310 9.91 5.87 -3.88
N LEU A 311 10.05 5.43 -2.63
CA LEU A 311 10.37 4.04 -2.32
C LEU A 311 9.21 3.11 -2.66
N HIS A 312 9.56 1.96 -3.24
CA HIS A 312 8.59 0.90 -3.49
C HIS A 312 7.99 0.38 -2.17
N HIS A 313 6.68 0.11 -2.17
CA HIS A 313 5.92 -0.27 -0.97
C HIS A 313 6.48 -1.50 -0.24
N SER A 314 7.18 -2.41 -0.94
CA SER A 314 7.81 -3.60 -0.36
C SER A 314 8.86 -3.26 0.70
N ILE A 315 9.56 -2.13 0.56
CA ILE A 315 10.57 -1.67 1.54
C ILE A 315 9.90 -1.28 2.86
N ARG A 316 8.59 -0.99 2.89
CA ARG A 316 7.86 -0.69 4.13
C ARG A 316 7.48 -1.93 4.95
N ARG A 317 7.81 -3.14 4.48
CA ARG A 317 7.57 -4.37 5.24
C ARG A 317 8.39 -4.39 6.53
N PRO A 318 7.90 -5.01 7.63
CA PRO A 318 8.59 -5.04 8.91
C PRO A 318 10.05 -5.51 8.84
N MET A 319 10.36 -6.48 7.97
CA MET A 319 11.72 -7.00 7.78
C MET A 319 12.75 -5.92 7.36
N PHE A 320 12.31 -4.84 6.71
CA PHE A 320 13.19 -3.74 6.26
C PHE A 320 13.12 -2.51 7.18
N ARG A 321 12.42 -2.60 8.31
CA ARG A 321 12.21 -1.46 9.22
C ARG A 321 13.52 -0.85 9.71
N HIS A 322 14.55 -1.67 9.90
CA HIS A 322 15.87 -1.25 10.32
C HIS A 322 16.53 -0.28 9.32
N LEU A 323 16.28 -0.42 8.01
CA LEU A 323 16.81 0.49 6.99
C LEU A 323 16.35 1.94 7.21
N PHE A 324 15.13 2.15 7.69
CA PHE A 324 14.59 3.48 7.99
C PHE A 324 15.25 4.15 9.21
N ARG A 325 15.97 3.39 10.04
CA ARG A 325 16.67 3.90 11.23
C ARG A 325 18.13 4.27 10.93
N MET A 326 18.73 3.70 9.88
CA MET A 326 20.15 3.93 9.56
C MET A 326 20.48 5.37 9.14
N GLY A 327 19.48 6.17 8.72
CA GLY A 327 19.68 7.57 8.33
C GLY A 327 19.36 8.63 9.40
N SER A 328 18.66 8.27 10.48
CA SER A 328 18.17 9.23 11.48
C SER A 328 19.19 9.60 12.56
N SER A 329 20.27 8.82 12.70
CA SER A 329 21.29 9.05 13.74
C SER A 329 22.34 10.10 13.34
N LEU A 330 22.40 10.51 12.07
CA LEU A 330 23.40 11.47 11.57
C LEU A 330 22.98 12.95 11.69
N THR A 331 21.75 13.25 12.11
CA THR A 331 21.24 14.64 12.16
C THR A 331 21.25 15.29 13.55
N THR A 332 21.68 14.60 14.61
CA THR A 332 21.67 15.17 15.97
C THR A 332 22.99 15.73 16.48
N ASN A 333 24.12 15.60 15.77
CA ASN A 333 25.38 16.21 16.19
C ASN A 333 26.30 16.49 15.00
N THR A 334 26.22 17.69 14.41
CA THR A 334 27.41 18.37 13.84
C THR A 334 27.05 19.80 13.43
N THR A 335 27.21 20.74 14.36
CA THR A 335 27.90 21.98 14.04
C THR A 335 29.40 21.72 14.11
N MET A 336 30.13 22.29 13.15
CA MET A 336 31.59 22.46 13.07
C MET A 336 32.41 21.51 12.18
N HIS A 337 33.25 22.19 11.41
CA HIS A 337 34.23 21.84 10.39
C HIS A 337 35.16 20.63 10.60
N GLU A 338 35.51 20.06 9.45
CA GLU A 338 36.84 19.58 9.01
C GLU A 338 37.43 18.22 9.43
N LYS A 339 37.89 17.55 8.35
CA LYS A 339 38.92 16.52 8.20
C LYS A 339 38.53 15.06 8.41
N GLY A 340 38.98 14.26 7.44
CA GLY A 340 38.61 12.88 7.21
C GLY A 340 39.09 11.95 8.30
N GLU A 341 38.15 11.18 8.82
CA GLU A 341 38.40 9.88 9.40
C GLU A 341 37.34 8.93 8.85
N GLU A 342 37.83 7.79 8.35
CA GLU A 342 37.07 6.67 7.87
C GLU A 342 36.22 6.12 9.03
N LYS A 343 34.94 6.48 9.05
CA LYS A 343 34.02 6.00 10.10
C LYS A 343 33.80 4.51 9.88
N ASP A 344 34.30 3.68 10.80
CA ASP A 344 33.99 2.26 10.90
C ASP A 344 32.48 2.07 11.17
N ARG A 345 31.73 1.86 10.08
CA ARG A 345 30.27 1.65 10.09
C ARG A 345 29.89 0.30 10.70
N ALA A 346 30.82 -0.65 10.84
CA ALA A 346 30.57 -1.96 11.43
C ALA A 346 30.36 -1.87 12.96
N SER A 347 31.02 -0.92 13.63
CA SER A 347 30.85 -0.68 15.06
C SER A 347 29.45 -0.18 15.44
N ILE A 348 28.81 0.61 14.56
CA ILE A 348 27.47 1.18 14.75
C ILE A 348 26.38 0.12 14.57
N LEU A 349 26.61 -0.89 13.72
CA LEU A 349 25.71 -2.03 13.54
C LEU A 349 25.69 -3.01 14.73
N ARG A 350 26.79 -3.09 15.50
CA ARG A 350 26.91 -4.02 16.65
C ARG A 350 26.15 -3.59 17.90
N HIS A 351 25.70 -2.34 18.00
CA HIS A 351 25.12 -1.77 19.23
C HIS A 351 23.64 -1.39 19.11
N ALA A 352 22.93 -1.90 18.10
CA ALA A 352 21.48 -1.73 18.02
C ALA A 352 20.78 -2.68 19.03
N GLU A 353 20.74 -2.29 20.30
CA GLU A 353 19.87 -2.94 21.27
C GLU A 353 18.40 -2.81 20.81
N THR A 354 17.72 -3.95 20.69
CA THR A 354 16.28 -4.02 20.46
C THR A 354 15.57 -3.53 21.71
N ASP A 355 15.08 -2.29 21.66
CA ASP A 355 14.27 -1.67 22.70
C ASP A 355 12.83 -2.26 22.72
N GLU A 356 12.74 -3.59 22.77
CA GLU A 356 11.48 -4.32 22.92
C GLU A 356 11.20 -4.50 24.40
N GLN A 357 10.30 -3.67 24.92
CA GLN A 357 9.86 -3.75 26.31
C GLN A 357 9.01 -5.01 26.52
N VAL A 358 9.67 -6.09 26.95
CA VAL A 358 9.11 -7.43 27.24
C VAL A 358 7.89 -7.39 28.18
N GLU A 359 7.76 -6.31 28.97
CA GLU A 359 6.68 -6.07 29.92
C GLU A 359 5.40 -5.49 29.30
N LYS A 360 5.43 -5.03 28.03
CA LYS A 360 4.25 -4.46 27.39
C LYS A 360 3.32 -5.54 26.82
N PRO A 361 1.99 -5.33 26.93
CA PRO A 361 1.02 -6.23 26.34
C PRO A 361 1.16 -6.38 24.83
N VAL A 362 1.00 -7.61 24.33
CA VAL A 362 1.17 -7.97 22.92
C VAL A 362 0.30 -7.13 21.96
N HIS A 363 -0.94 -6.80 22.33
CA HIS A 363 -1.83 -5.97 21.51
C HIS A 363 -1.33 -4.53 21.31
N THR A 364 -0.47 -3.99 22.20
CA THR A 364 0.08 -2.63 22.04
C THR A 364 1.03 -2.49 20.86
N TYR A 365 1.46 -3.62 20.29
CA TYR A 365 2.23 -3.68 19.04
C TYR A 365 1.35 -3.70 17.78
N GLY A 366 0.05 -3.43 17.92
CA GLY A 366 -0.88 -3.32 16.78
C GLY A 366 -1.40 -4.68 16.30
N ILE A 367 -1.43 -5.68 17.18
CA ILE A 367 -1.99 -7.00 16.89
C ILE A 367 -3.51 -6.93 17.06
N ASP A 368 -4.23 -7.04 15.94
CA ASP A 368 -5.68 -7.16 15.91
C ASP A 368 -6.13 -8.62 15.85
N SER A 369 -7.44 -8.87 15.91
CA SER A 369 -7.98 -10.24 15.99
C SER A 369 -7.65 -11.12 14.78
N LEU A 370 -7.37 -10.53 13.61
CA LEU A 370 -6.98 -11.29 12.42
C LEU A 370 -5.49 -11.63 12.48
N VAL A 371 -4.66 -10.63 12.82
CA VAL A 371 -3.22 -10.83 13.03
C VAL A 371 -2.95 -11.81 14.17
N ALA A 372 -3.78 -11.83 15.22
CA ALA A 372 -3.67 -12.80 16.32
C ALA A 372 -3.94 -14.25 15.86
N ILE A 373 -4.83 -14.45 14.89
CA ILE A 373 -5.09 -15.78 14.31
C ILE A 373 -3.90 -16.21 13.44
N ASP A 374 -3.35 -15.29 12.65
CA ASP A 374 -2.17 -15.56 11.83
C ASP A 374 -0.94 -15.85 12.68
N LEU A 375 -0.74 -15.09 13.77
CA LEU A 375 0.33 -15.33 14.75
C LEU A 375 0.15 -16.68 15.44
N LYS A 376 -1.07 -17.01 15.87
CA LYS A 376 -1.39 -18.31 16.46
C LYS A 376 -1.02 -19.46 15.52
N ASN A 377 -1.41 -19.36 14.25
CA ASN A 377 -1.11 -20.38 13.25
C ASN A 377 0.39 -20.46 12.96
N TRP A 378 1.11 -19.34 13.04
CA TRP A 378 2.55 -19.29 12.92
C TRP A 378 3.26 -19.96 14.11
N PHE A 379 2.85 -19.70 15.36
CA PHE A 379 3.37 -20.38 16.56
C PHE A 379 3.20 -21.91 16.45
N ALA A 380 2.02 -22.37 16.05
CA ALA A 380 1.76 -23.80 15.89
C ALA A 380 2.61 -24.44 14.79
N ARG A 381 2.89 -23.69 13.70
CA ARG A 381 3.63 -24.21 12.55
C ARG A 381 5.14 -24.20 12.73
N GLU A 382 5.69 -23.11 13.28
CA GLU A 382 7.15 -22.90 13.33
C GLU A 382 7.76 -23.28 14.69
N ILE A 383 7.00 -23.11 15.79
CA ILE A 383 7.47 -23.35 17.16
C ILE A 383 6.86 -24.64 17.72
N GLY A 384 5.75 -25.11 17.14
CA GLY A 384 5.07 -26.35 17.55
C GLY A 384 4.21 -26.21 18.80
N THR A 385 3.92 -24.97 19.23
CA THR A 385 3.11 -24.69 20.42
C THR A 385 1.80 -24.00 20.07
N GLU A 386 0.71 -24.43 20.72
CA GLU A 386 -0.61 -23.84 20.55
C GLU A 386 -0.79 -22.68 21.53
N VAL A 387 -0.74 -21.45 21.00
CA VAL A 387 -1.06 -20.24 21.76
C VAL A 387 -2.53 -19.88 21.54
N GLN A 388 -3.26 -19.52 22.60
CA GLN A 388 -4.64 -19.08 22.45
C GLN A 388 -4.69 -17.65 21.86
N ALA A 389 -5.55 -17.44 20.87
CA ALA A 389 -5.73 -16.11 20.26
C ALA A 389 -6.15 -15.04 21.29
N LEU A 390 -6.86 -15.45 22.35
CA LEU A 390 -7.25 -14.57 23.45
C LEU A 390 -6.05 -14.09 24.28
N THR A 391 -5.00 -14.90 24.40
CA THR A 391 -3.74 -14.51 25.09
C THR A 391 -2.99 -13.44 24.31
N LEU A 392 -2.97 -13.54 22.97
CA LEU A 392 -2.34 -12.57 22.08
C LEU A 392 -3.08 -11.23 22.01
N LEU A 393 -4.41 -11.26 22.21
CA LEU A 393 -5.28 -10.08 22.25
C LEU A 393 -5.45 -9.51 23.67
N GLY A 394 -4.97 -10.22 24.69
CA GLY A 394 -5.10 -9.84 26.08
C GLY A 394 -4.04 -8.85 26.55
N ASN A 395 -4.06 -8.56 27.85
CA ASN A 395 -3.07 -7.72 28.52
C ASN A 395 -1.79 -8.48 28.90
N ALA A 396 -1.60 -9.71 28.40
CA ALA A 396 -0.43 -10.52 28.72
C ALA A 396 0.84 -9.85 28.13
N PRO A 397 1.89 -9.62 28.95
CA PRO A 397 3.17 -9.13 28.47
C PRO A 397 3.80 -10.11 27.46
N LEU A 398 4.54 -9.58 26.49
CA LEU A 398 5.22 -10.39 25.48
C LEU A 398 6.11 -11.49 26.11
N GLY A 399 6.77 -11.19 27.23
CA GLY A 399 7.58 -12.18 27.95
C GLY A 399 6.78 -13.30 28.62
N GLN A 400 5.51 -13.07 28.93
CA GLN A 400 4.63 -14.12 29.44
C GLN A 400 4.19 -15.05 28.31
N VAL A 401 3.78 -14.50 27.17
CA VAL A 401 3.40 -15.28 25.98
C VAL A 401 4.56 -16.15 25.49
N ALA A 402 5.78 -15.63 25.51
CA ALA A 402 6.98 -16.39 25.15
C ALA A 402 7.27 -17.56 26.11
N ARG A 403 6.97 -17.42 27.40
CA ARG A 403 7.14 -18.51 28.40
C ARG A 403 6.03 -19.57 28.33
N GLU A 404 4.86 -19.22 27.83
CA GLU A 404 3.77 -20.17 27.61
C GLU A 404 3.93 -20.95 26.29
N ALA A 405 4.78 -20.47 25.38
CA ALA A 405 5.05 -21.05 24.06
C ALA A 405 6.30 -21.94 23.98
N VAL A 406 6.99 -22.16 25.11
CA VAL A 406 8.14 -23.08 25.30
C VAL A 406 7.79 -24.03 26.44
#